data_AF-W2WNV3-F1
#
_entry.id   AF-W2WNV3-F1
#
_cell.length_a   1.000
_cell.length_b   1.000
_cell.length_c   1.000
_cell.angle_alpha   90.00
_cell.angle_beta   90.00
_cell.angle_gamma   90.00
#
_symmetry.space_group_name_H-M   'P 1'
#
loop_
_entity.id
_entity.type
_entity.pdbx_description
1 polymer ?
#
loop_
_entity_poly.entity_id
_entity_poly.type
_entity_poly.pdbx_seq_one_letter_code
_entity_poly.pdbx_strand_id
1 'polypeptide(L)'
;MGDSTSMPDCAILDEDALLDIIEDVWGDQTLPGSPLAYVAVLDEQLTTMGKNAITFSSTDQEQEPKPDKPKKKRRRDRNRPWHEIARLESESSELERELQTLMASASKRARGALHSRNINAQLKTMLKENIEDIRHLEQYLLHQLDELGRDFPNPLMMTRVLPFDVQDNSIFWDMARSVDDQYKDMDRVIRRAELGDMTSEMVESYVSRTKSVYTGGQLADMLKFRAQLLTPFKRNTLEKALWGGVESGGGVTLRQDQNNCDIVLPVDVSSRVAVQKYEISIDNYTCTMRMVMKEFIENHRVVQVWKMLAEWQKVGAVHNVKTHEYGWGYLQPVGKKTTLSVGCILVTPTIDGLFPRDNCESIKSLTNTYQKMVLSRLQQLENQTMDQLVREKSSAAFGGSSYQVLS
;
A
#
# COMPACT_ATOMS: atom_id res chain seq x y z
N MET A 1 -45.61 1.57 61.08
CA MET A 1 -44.36 0.79 61.18
C MET A 1 -44.61 -0.48 60.39
N GLY A 2 -44.25 -0.61 59.12
CA GLY A 2 -43.07 -0.14 58.41
C GLY A 2 -42.24 -1.37 58.06
N ASP A 3 -42.46 -1.97 56.88
CA ASP A 3 -41.45 -2.05 55.81
C ASP A 3 -41.84 -3.04 54.71
N SER A 4 -42.02 -2.45 53.53
CA SER A 4 -42.06 -3.04 52.19
C SER A 4 -40.63 -3.18 51.68
N THR A 5 -40.21 -4.39 51.31
CA THR A 5 -38.95 -4.64 50.61
C THR A 5 -39.19 -4.52 49.10
N SER A 6 -38.80 -3.37 48.55
CA SER A 6 -38.74 -3.08 47.11
C SER A 6 -37.55 -3.79 46.48
N MET A 7 -37.75 -4.33 45.27
CA MET A 7 -36.68 -4.80 44.40
C MET A 7 -35.73 -3.64 44.02
N PRO A 8 -34.44 -3.91 43.77
CA PRO A 8 -33.55 -2.90 43.21
C PRO A 8 -33.92 -2.67 41.73
N ASP A 9 -34.26 -1.43 41.42
CA ASP A 9 -34.52 -0.94 40.07
C ASP A 9 -33.36 -1.28 39.13
N CYS A 10 -33.71 -1.89 38.00
CA CYS A 10 -32.89 -1.85 36.80
C CYS A 10 -32.61 -0.37 36.51
N ALA A 11 -31.34 0.03 36.58
CA ALA A 11 -30.89 1.28 35.99
C ALA A 11 -31.09 1.18 34.47
N ILE A 12 -32.30 1.56 34.04
CA ILE A 12 -32.62 1.92 32.68
C ILE A 12 -31.60 3.00 32.32
N LEU A 13 -30.75 2.69 31.34
CA LEU A 13 -29.83 3.67 30.78
C LEU A 13 -30.66 4.87 30.33
N ASP A 14 -30.37 5.99 30.97
CA ASP A 14 -31.05 7.27 30.82
C ASP A 14 -31.17 7.63 29.33
N GLU A 15 -32.40 7.86 28.84
CA GLU A 15 -32.63 8.25 27.43
C GLU A 15 -31.90 9.56 27.09
N ASP A 16 -31.61 10.39 28.10
CA ASP A 16 -30.81 11.60 27.98
C ASP A 16 -29.33 11.30 27.65
N ALA A 17 -28.77 10.17 28.11
CA ALA A 17 -27.42 9.72 27.73
C ALA A 17 -27.35 9.15 26.30
N LEU A 18 -28.48 8.71 25.75
CA LEU A 18 -28.62 8.31 24.34
C LEU A 18 -28.89 9.52 23.42
N LEU A 19 -29.48 10.60 23.94
CA LEU A 19 -29.68 11.86 23.21
C LEU A 19 -28.40 12.71 23.13
N ASP A 20 -27.50 12.63 24.12
CA ASP A 20 -26.14 13.19 24.02
C ASP A 20 -25.27 12.48 22.95
N ILE A 21 -25.69 11.29 22.47
CA ILE A 21 -25.08 10.60 21.32
C ILE A 21 -25.64 11.15 19.98
N ILE A 22 -26.73 11.93 20.02
CA ILE A 22 -27.46 12.41 18.84
C ILE A 22 -27.13 13.88 18.50
N GLU A 23 -26.60 14.70 19.43
CA GLU A 23 -26.25 16.11 19.13
C GLU A 23 -24.74 16.46 19.01
N ASP A 24 -23.78 15.61 19.37
CA ASP A 24 -22.34 15.96 19.28
C ASP A 24 -21.75 15.65 17.87
N VAL A 25 -22.51 16.04 16.84
CA VAL A 25 -22.17 15.99 15.41
C VAL A 25 -21.63 17.37 15.01
N TRP A 26 -20.30 17.48 14.92
CA TRP A 26 -19.58 18.47 14.09
C TRP A 26 -20.11 19.92 14.19
N GLY A 27 -19.86 20.59 15.31
CA GLY A 27 -19.77 22.04 15.33
C GLY A 27 -18.60 22.50 14.44
N ASP A 28 -18.93 23.20 13.35
CA ASP A 28 -18.10 23.97 12.43
C ASP A 28 -16.57 23.94 12.67
N GLN A 29 -15.82 23.42 11.69
CA GLN A 29 -14.72 24.16 11.04
C GLN A 29 -14.06 23.40 9.88
N THR A 30 -14.25 23.96 8.68
CA THR A 30 -13.29 24.14 7.59
C THR A 30 -12.43 22.94 7.16
N LEU A 31 -12.81 22.41 6.00
CA LEU A 31 -11.98 21.66 5.06
C LEU A 31 -10.58 22.30 4.90
N PRO A 32 -9.46 21.56 5.10
CA PRO A 32 -8.27 21.81 4.32
C PRO A 32 -8.52 21.20 2.93
N GLY A 33 -8.52 22.07 1.91
CA GLY A 33 -8.86 21.72 0.54
C GLY A 33 -8.08 20.52 0.01
N SER A 34 -8.81 19.62 -0.64
CA SER A 34 -8.27 18.63 -1.55
C SER A 34 -7.48 19.34 -2.67
N PRO A 35 -6.18 19.07 -2.83
CA PRO A 35 -5.46 19.52 -4.00
C PRO A 35 -5.65 18.45 -5.07
N LEU A 36 -6.78 18.45 -5.78
CA LEU A 36 -6.97 17.80 -7.09
C LEU A 36 -8.41 18.06 -7.58
N ALA A 37 -8.71 19.30 -7.93
CA ALA A 37 -9.80 19.64 -8.84
C ALA A 37 -9.44 20.90 -9.65
N TYR A 38 -9.57 20.78 -10.98
CA TYR A 38 -9.28 21.74 -12.05
C TYR A 38 -7.78 21.93 -12.39
N VAL A 39 -7.31 21.68 -13.61
CA VAL A 39 -7.92 22.03 -14.91
C VAL A 39 -7.71 20.92 -15.94
N ALA A 40 -8.81 20.38 -16.48
CA ALA A 40 -8.88 19.93 -17.85
C ALA A 40 -9.78 20.92 -18.60
N VAL A 41 -9.22 21.65 -19.57
CA VAL A 41 -9.97 22.19 -20.72
C VAL A 41 -9.09 22.04 -21.95
N LEU A 42 -9.68 21.39 -22.96
CA LEU A 42 -9.14 21.12 -24.30
C LEU A 42 -8.87 22.40 -25.10
N ASP A 43 -7.75 22.37 -25.84
CA ASP A 43 -7.66 22.38 -27.31
C ASP A 43 -8.69 23.21 -28.10
N GLU A 44 -8.23 24.26 -28.79
CA GLU A 44 -8.51 24.46 -30.22
C GLU A 44 -7.74 25.65 -30.84
N GLN A 45 -7.36 25.46 -32.11
CA GLN A 45 -6.94 26.43 -33.15
C GLN A 45 -5.42 26.67 -33.30
N LEU A 46 -4.76 25.92 -34.20
CA LEU A 46 -4.66 26.14 -35.66
C LEU A 46 -3.54 27.13 -36.06
N THR A 47 -2.48 26.53 -36.63
CA THR A 47 -1.77 26.95 -37.85
C THR A 47 -2.06 28.36 -38.40
N THR A 48 -1.01 29.15 -38.62
CA THR A 48 -0.61 29.64 -39.96
C THR A 48 0.63 30.56 -39.90
N MET A 49 1.60 30.24 -40.76
CA MET A 49 2.39 31.15 -41.61
C MET A 49 3.15 32.36 -41.03
N GLY A 50 4.44 32.46 -41.43
CA GLY A 50 5.19 33.72 -41.53
C GLY A 50 6.70 33.49 -41.53
N LYS A 51 7.34 33.04 -42.62
CA LYS A 51 7.93 33.87 -43.70
C LYS A 51 8.71 35.10 -43.23
N ASN A 52 10.03 35.02 -43.43
CA ASN A 52 11.03 36.06 -43.74
C ASN A 52 10.54 37.51 -43.96
N ALA A 53 11.18 38.44 -43.26
CA ALA A 53 11.61 39.77 -43.73
C ALA A 53 12.57 40.33 -42.66
N ILE A 54 13.89 40.36 -42.84
CA ILE A 54 14.67 41.43 -43.49
C ILE A 54 14.09 42.81 -43.20
N THR A 55 14.68 43.50 -42.22
CA THR A 55 14.52 44.94 -42.02
C THR A 55 15.85 45.62 -42.32
N PHE A 56 15.85 46.41 -43.39
CA PHE A 56 16.90 47.36 -43.75
C PHE A 56 16.87 48.55 -42.79
N SER A 57 18.05 49.06 -42.42
CA SER A 57 18.23 50.42 -41.90
C SER A 57 19.11 51.20 -42.87
N SER A 58 18.54 52.23 -43.50
CA SER A 58 19.21 53.21 -44.35
C SER A 58 20.14 54.12 -43.55
N THR A 59 21.29 54.48 -44.13
CA THR A 59 21.70 55.89 -44.20
C THR A 59 22.65 56.09 -45.39
N ASP A 60 22.24 56.97 -46.30
CA ASP A 60 23.04 57.44 -47.44
C ASP A 60 24.13 58.42 -47.00
N GLN A 61 25.29 58.39 -47.65
CA GLN A 61 26.05 59.59 -48.03
C GLN A 61 27.15 59.26 -49.07
N GLU A 62 27.13 60.00 -50.19
CA GLU A 62 28.17 60.05 -51.22
C GLU A 62 29.39 60.86 -50.76
N GLN A 63 30.61 60.40 -51.10
CA GLN A 63 31.79 61.25 -51.38
C GLN A 63 32.91 60.46 -52.10
N GLU A 64 33.55 61.09 -53.10
CA GLU A 64 34.58 60.58 -54.02
C GLU A 64 36.02 60.36 -53.38
N PRO A 65 37.16 60.25 -54.13
CA PRO A 65 37.84 59.00 -54.50
C PRO A 65 39.30 58.82 -53.94
N LYS A 66 39.75 57.54 -53.83
CA LYS A 66 41.14 56.96 -53.80
C LYS A 66 42.12 57.38 -52.67
N PRO A 67 42.98 56.48 -52.10
CA PRO A 67 44.09 55.84 -52.84
C PRO A 67 44.47 54.37 -52.45
N ASP A 68 45.28 53.75 -53.30
CA ASP A 68 45.87 52.41 -53.18
C ASP A 68 46.76 52.17 -51.94
N LYS A 69 46.69 50.92 -51.40
CA LYS A 69 47.79 50.01 -50.93
C LYS A 69 47.38 49.18 -49.69
N PRO A 70 48.01 48.03 -49.33
CA PRO A 70 48.73 47.02 -50.12
C PRO A 70 48.15 45.58 -49.92
N LYS A 71 48.49 44.65 -50.82
CA LYS A 71 48.08 43.22 -50.79
C LYS A 71 48.51 42.52 -49.49
N LYS A 72 47.55 42.12 -48.65
CA LYS A 72 47.78 41.09 -47.61
C LYS A 72 47.76 39.71 -48.26
N LYS A 73 48.87 38.95 -48.14
CA LYS A 73 48.94 37.51 -48.47
C LYS A 73 47.84 36.79 -47.68
N ARG A 74 46.78 36.34 -48.37
CA ARG A 74 45.74 35.48 -47.78
C ARG A 74 46.38 34.18 -47.32
N ARG A 75 46.23 33.86 -46.04
CA ARG A 75 46.60 32.56 -45.46
C ARG A 75 45.79 31.46 -46.14
N ARG A 76 46.46 30.46 -46.72
CA ARG A 76 45.88 29.17 -47.12
C ARG A 76 45.47 28.41 -45.85
N ASP A 77 44.25 28.58 -45.35
CA ASP A 77 43.53 27.57 -44.53
C ASP A 77 42.30 28.18 -43.82
N ARG A 78 41.28 28.60 -44.58
CA ARG A 78 39.96 28.92 -43.99
C ARG A 78 38.76 28.27 -44.69
N ASN A 79 38.98 27.51 -45.77
CA ASN A 79 37.92 26.81 -46.51
C ASN A 79 38.01 25.27 -46.42
N ARG A 80 38.85 24.73 -45.53
CA ARG A 80 39.10 23.27 -45.45
C ARG A 80 37.87 22.41 -45.14
N PRO A 81 36.93 22.79 -44.24
CA PRO A 81 35.82 21.89 -43.89
C PRO A 81 34.90 21.60 -45.07
N TRP A 82 34.53 22.64 -45.84
CA TRP A 82 33.59 22.49 -46.96
C TRP A 82 34.19 21.72 -48.13
N HIS A 83 35.47 21.96 -48.46
CA HIS A 83 36.13 21.20 -49.52
C HIS A 83 36.41 19.75 -49.12
N GLU A 84 36.62 19.48 -47.83
CA GLU A 84 36.80 18.13 -47.31
C GLU A 84 35.48 17.37 -47.23
N ILE A 85 34.40 18.02 -46.80
CA ILE A 85 33.03 17.47 -46.84
C ILE A 85 32.64 17.17 -48.30
N ALA A 86 32.80 18.12 -49.22
CA ALA A 86 32.48 17.89 -50.63
C ALA A 86 33.34 16.78 -51.27
N ARG A 87 34.60 16.64 -50.84
CA ARG A 87 35.46 15.52 -51.27
C ARG A 87 34.93 14.18 -50.73
N LEU A 88 34.58 14.11 -49.46
CA LEU A 88 34.04 12.90 -48.83
C LEU A 88 32.67 12.51 -49.39
N GLU A 89 31.82 13.50 -49.71
CA GLU A 89 30.54 13.28 -50.40
C GLU A 89 30.76 12.73 -51.81
N SER A 90 31.71 13.29 -52.56
CA SER A 90 32.10 12.78 -53.88
C SER A 90 32.63 11.35 -53.79
N GLU A 91 33.54 11.07 -52.85
CA GLU A 91 34.13 9.75 -52.63
C GLU A 91 33.08 8.72 -52.21
N SER A 92 32.14 9.11 -51.35
CA SER A 92 30.99 8.27 -50.98
C SER A 92 30.10 7.94 -52.18
N SER A 93 29.83 8.93 -53.04
CA SER A 93 28.99 8.73 -54.23
C SER A 93 29.66 7.84 -55.29
N GLU A 94 30.98 7.93 -55.40
CA GLU A 94 31.79 7.11 -56.30
C GLU A 94 31.84 5.65 -55.81
N LEU A 95 32.10 5.45 -54.51
CA LEU A 95 32.04 4.14 -53.88
C LEU A 95 30.64 3.51 -53.98
N GLU A 96 29.57 4.30 -53.86
CA GLU A 96 28.20 3.81 -54.01
C GLU A 96 27.91 3.35 -55.45
N ARG A 97 28.41 4.08 -56.45
CA ARG A 97 28.36 3.64 -57.86
C ARG A 97 29.15 2.37 -58.10
N GLU A 98 30.35 2.25 -57.53
CA GLU A 98 31.17 1.03 -57.63
C GLU A 98 30.48 -0.17 -56.98
N LEU A 99 29.83 0.04 -55.83
CA LEU A 99 29.09 -1.00 -55.14
C LEU A 99 27.89 -1.47 -55.97
N GLN A 100 27.17 -0.54 -56.63
CA GLN A 100 26.07 -0.87 -57.52
C GLN A 100 26.52 -1.65 -58.77
N THR A 101 27.63 -1.29 -59.41
CA THR A 101 28.17 -2.04 -60.56
C THR A 101 28.71 -3.42 -60.16
N LEU A 102 29.34 -3.54 -58.98
CA LEU A 102 29.77 -4.83 -58.43
C LEU A 102 28.56 -5.71 -58.07
N MET A 103 27.48 -5.14 -57.53
CA MET A 103 26.24 -5.89 -57.29
C MET A 103 25.54 -6.33 -58.57
N ALA A 104 25.58 -5.51 -59.62
CA ALA A 104 25.01 -5.85 -60.94
C ALA A 104 25.77 -6.99 -61.63
N SER A 105 27.09 -7.06 -61.44
CA SER A 105 27.96 -8.12 -62.00
C SER A 105 28.06 -9.38 -61.13
N ALA A 106 27.64 -9.32 -59.86
CA ALA A 106 27.71 -10.44 -58.92
C ALA A 106 26.65 -11.53 -59.17
N SER A 107 27.06 -12.79 -58.98
CA SER A 107 26.16 -13.94 -59.07
C SER A 107 24.98 -13.86 -58.09
N LYS A 108 23.83 -14.44 -58.47
CA LYS A 108 22.62 -14.48 -57.61
C LYS A 108 22.90 -15.07 -56.23
N ARG A 109 23.82 -16.04 -56.14
CA ARG A 109 24.25 -16.68 -54.89
C ARG A 109 25.06 -15.74 -54.00
N ALA A 110 26.00 -14.98 -54.58
CA ALA A 110 26.79 -13.99 -53.85
C ALA A 110 25.91 -12.85 -53.31
N ARG A 111 24.95 -12.37 -54.11
CA ARG A 111 23.96 -11.37 -53.66
C ARG A 111 23.08 -11.90 -52.52
N GLY A 112 22.61 -13.14 -52.59
CA GLY A 112 21.82 -13.77 -51.52
C GLY A 112 22.62 -13.94 -50.22
N ALA A 113 23.90 -14.31 -50.30
CA ALA A 113 24.78 -14.42 -49.15
C ALA A 113 25.06 -13.06 -48.48
N LEU A 114 25.32 -12.02 -49.28
CA LEU A 114 25.52 -10.65 -48.78
C LEU A 114 24.25 -10.10 -48.12
N HIS A 115 23.09 -10.30 -48.73
CA HIS A 115 21.80 -9.88 -48.17
C HIS A 115 21.51 -10.57 -46.83
N SER A 116 21.74 -11.88 -46.76
CA SER A 116 21.59 -12.63 -45.50
C SER A 116 22.56 -12.15 -44.42
N ARG A 117 23.79 -11.79 -44.81
CA ARG A 117 24.79 -11.25 -43.88
C ARG A 117 24.40 -9.86 -43.35
N ASN A 118 23.84 -9.00 -44.20
CA ASN A 118 23.33 -7.68 -43.80
C ASN A 118 22.11 -7.80 -42.87
N ILE A 119 21.17 -8.70 -43.18
CA ILE A 119 20.03 -8.98 -42.29
C ILE A 119 20.52 -9.50 -40.94
N ASN A 120 21.48 -10.44 -40.93
CA ASN A 120 22.03 -10.97 -39.69
C ASN A 120 22.75 -9.89 -38.87
N ALA A 121 23.46 -8.96 -39.53
CA ALA A 121 24.08 -7.82 -38.88
C ALA A 121 23.03 -6.88 -38.25
N GLN A 122 21.96 -6.55 -38.99
CA GLN A 122 20.85 -5.74 -38.46
C GLN A 122 20.15 -6.41 -37.28
N LEU A 123 19.85 -7.71 -37.39
CA LEU A 123 19.24 -8.47 -36.29
C LEU A 123 20.13 -8.49 -35.04
N LYS A 124 21.45 -8.62 -35.21
CA LYS A 124 22.40 -8.54 -34.10
C LYS A 124 22.44 -7.15 -33.46
N THR A 125 22.29 -6.09 -34.24
CA THR A 125 22.20 -4.72 -33.71
C THR A 125 20.91 -4.55 -32.91
N MET A 126 19.76 -4.91 -33.49
CA MET A 126 18.47 -4.83 -32.78
C MET A 126 18.44 -5.69 -31.52
N LEU A 127 19.06 -6.87 -31.53
CA LEU A 127 19.15 -7.71 -30.34
C LEU A 127 19.98 -7.04 -29.23
N LYS A 128 21.07 -6.36 -29.59
CA LYS A 128 21.89 -5.61 -28.61
C LYS A 128 21.11 -4.44 -28.02
N GLU A 129 20.40 -3.68 -28.85
CA GLU A 129 19.53 -2.59 -28.39
C GLU A 129 18.46 -3.11 -27.44
N ASN A 130 17.78 -4.22 -27.80
CA ASN A 130 16.75 -4.82 -26.95
C ASN A 130 17.30 -5.34 -25.61
N ILE A 131 18.51 -5.92 -25.60
CA ILE A 131 19.17 -6.33 -24.35
C ILE A 131 19.46 -5.10 -23.47
N GLU A 132 19.85 -3.98 -24.07
CA GLU A 132 20.12 -2.74 -23.33
C GLU A 132 18.81 -2.13 -22.78
N ASP A 133 17.74 -2.12 -23.58
CA ASP A 133 16.41 -1.68 -23.15
C ASP A 133 15.88 -2.54 -22.00
N ILE A 134 16.05 -3.86 -22.08
CA ILE A 134 15.68 -4.79 -20.99
C ILE A 134 16.50 -4.49 -19.74
N ARG A 135 17.80 -4.22 -19.88
CA ARG A 135 18.64 -3.83 -18.73
C ARG A 135 18.22 -2.52 -18.10
N HIS A 136 17.87 -1.52 -18.91
CA HIS A 136 17.35 -0.26 -18.41
C HIS A 136 16.01 -0.46 -17.69
N LEU A 137 15.12 -1.28 -18.24
CA LEU A 137 13.86 -1.63 -17.59
C LEU A 137 14.09 -2.37 -16.28
N GLU A 138 15.01 -3.33 -16.24
CA GLU A 138 15.37 -4.08 -15.04
C GLU A 138 15.94 -3.14 -13.96
N GLN A 139 16.87 -2.25 -14.32
CA GLN A 139 17.41 -1.25 -13.40
C GLN A 139 16.34 -0.28 -12.89
N TYR A 140 15.43 0.15 -13.75
CA TYR A 140 14.32 1.02 -13.37
C TYR A 140 13.37 0.30 -12.39
N LEU A 141 13.02 -0.96 -12.66
CA LEU A 141 12.20 -1.77 -11.78
C LEU A 141 12.89 -2.02 -10.43
N LEU A 142 14.20 -2.31 -10.43
CA LEU A 142 14.98 -2.47 -9.20
C LEU A 142 15.06 -1.17 -8.39
N HIS A 143 15.23 -0.03 -9.05
CA HIS A 143 15.20 1.28 -8.40
C HIS A 143 13.83 1.56 -7.77
N GLN A 144 12.76 1.31 -8.51
CA GLN A 144 11.40 1.46 -7.99
C GLN A 144 11.12 0.49 -6.83
N LEU A 145 11.67 -0.73 -6.88
CA LEU A 145 11.58 -1.69 -5.79
C LEU A 145 12.38 -1.27 -4.56
N ASP A 146 13.53 -0.61 -4.73
CA ASP A 146 14.37 -0.07 -3.64
C ASP A 146 13.77 1.20 -3.03
N GLU A 147 13.12 2.04 -3.84
CA GLU A 147 12.31 3.17 -3.38
C GLU A 147 11.09 2.68 -2.60
N LEU A 148 10.32 1.72 -3.15
CA LEU A 148 9.24 1.07 -2.42
C LEU A 148 9.77 0.40 -1.14
N GLY A 149 10.91 -0.28 -1.21
CA GLY A 149 11.54 -0.98 -0.09
C GLY A 149 11.93 -0.07 1.07
N ARG A 150 12.28 1.19 0.79
CA ARG A 150 12.54 2.22 1.81
C ARG A 150 11.27 2.78 2.44
N ASP A 151 10.18 2.81 1.68
CA ASP A 151 8.86 3.24 2.15
C ASP A 151 8.07 2.10 2.81
N PHE A 152 8.49 0.84 2.61
CA PHE A 152 7.88 -0.30 3.26
C PHE A 152 8.26 -0.33 4.76
N PRO A 153 7.27 -0.45 5.65
CA PRO A 153 7.54 -0.64 7.06
C PRO A 153 8.36 -1.93 7.24
N ASN A 154 9.48 -1.83 7.99
CA ASN A 154 10.29 -2.98 8.40
C ASN A 154 9.36 -4.13 8.81
N PRO A 155 9.56 -5.36 8.28
CA PRO A 155 8.67 -6.46 8.58
C PRO A 155 8.59 -6.65 10.08
N LEU A 156 7.38 -6.67 10.61
CA LEU A 156 7.12 -6.88 12.03
C LEU A 156 7.70 -8.23 12.42
N MET A 157 8.81 -8.22 13.14
CA MET A 157 9.36 -9.43 13.73
C MET A 157 8.72 -9.62 15.09
N MET A 158 7.68 -10.45 15.11
CA MET A 158 7.25 -11.09 16.34
C MET A 158 8.48 -11.76 16.96
N THR A 159 8.90 -11.23 18.10
CA THR A 159 10.19 -11.59 18.71
C THR A 159 10.03 -12.85 19.55
N ARG A 160 8.89 -12.98 20.23
CA ARG A 160 8.63 -14.11 21.14
C ARG A 160 7.16 -14.33 21.44
N VAL A 161 6.68 -15.58 21.40
CA VAL A 161 5.39 -15.99 22.01
C VAL A 161 5.56 -16.00 23.54
N LEU A 162 4.67 -15.37 24.28
CA LEU A 162 4.73 -15.33 25.74
C LEU A 162 3.68 -16.27 26.35
N PRO A 163 3.99 -16.96 27.46
CA PRO A 163 3.00 -17.77 28.17
C PRO A 163 1.95 -16.88 28.86
N PHE A 164 0.75 -17.43 28.99
CA PHE A 164 -0.33 -16.79 29.74
C PHE A 164 -0.05 -16.83 31.24
N ASP A 165 -0.31 -15.70 31.91
CA ASP A 165 -0.24 -15.57 33.36
C ASP A 165 -1.66 -15.50 33.97
N VAL A 166 -1.75 -15.59 35.31
CA VAL A 166 -3.04 -15.60 36.00
C VAL A 166 -3.81 -14.28 35.83
N GLN A 167 -3.09 -13.16 35.68
CA GLN A 167 -3.68 -11.83 35.51
C GLN A 167 -4.26 -11.64 34.11
N ASP A 168 -3.71 -12.35 33.12
CA ASP A 168 -4.19 -12.33 31.75
C ASP A 168 -5.63 -12.82 31.63
N ASN A 169 -6.08 -13.72 32.51
CA ASN A 169 -7.44 -14.25 32.47
C ASN A 169 -8.49 -13.13 32.53
N SER A 170 -8.40 -12.22 33.50
CA SER A 170 -9.34 -11.09 33.59
C SER A 170 -9.22 -10.14 32.40
N ILE A 171 -7.99 -9.90 31.92
CA ILE A 171 -7.75 -9.01 30.78
C ILE A 171 -8.38 -9.57 29.51
N PHE A 172 -8.14 -10.85 29.20
CA PHE A 172 -8.73 -11.51 28.04
C PHE A 172 -10.24 -11.63 28.15
N TRP A 173 -10.77 -11.82 29.36
CA TRP A 173 -12.22 -11.87 29.58
C TRP A 173 -12.88 -10.51 29.28
N ASP A 174 -12.31 -9.42 29.77
CA ASP A 174 -12.78 -8.06 29.49
C ASP A 174 -12.64 -7.71 28.01
N MET A 175 -11.54 -8.12 27.38
CA MET A 175 -11.33 -7.93 25.96
C MET A 175 -12.35 -8.74 25.12
N ALA A 176 -12.63 -9.99 25.49
CA ALA A 176 -13.60 -10.83 24.79
C ALA A 176 -15.01 -10.25 24.85
N ARG A 177 -15.46 -9.75 26.01
CA ARG A 177 -16.74 -9.02 26.13
C ARG A 177 -16.76 -7.77 25.27
N SER A 178 -15.68 -7.00 25.31
CA SER A 178 -15.56 -5.80 24.49
C SER A 178 -15.58 -6.10 22.99
N VAL A 179 -15.11 -7.27 22.55
CA VAL A 179 -15.22 -7.72 21.15
C VAL A 179 -16.68 -8.03 20.78
N ASP A 180 -17.45 -8.63 21.69
CA ASP A 180 -18.88 -8.88 21.44
C ASP A 180 -19.67 -7.57 21.31
N ASP A 181 -19.36 -6.57 22.13
CA ASP A 181 -19.99 -5.25 22.02
C ASP A 181 -19.55 -4.51 20.76
N GLN A 182 -18.27 -4.62 20.37
CA GLN A 182 -17.77 -4.08 19.10
C GLN A 182 -18.47 -4.71 17.88
N TYR A 183 -18.79 -6.00 17.93
CA TYR A 183 -19.49 -6.68 16.85
C TYR A 183 -20.90 -6.13 16.63
N LYS A 184 -21.64 -5.82 17.70
CA LYS A 184 -22.97 -5.18 17.61
C LYS A 184 -22.95 -3.85 16.88
N ASP A 185 -21.83 -3.14 16.94
CA ASP A 185 -21.63 -1.82 16.34
C ASP A 185 -20.99 -1.85 14.93
N MET A 186 -20.68 -3.04 14.42
CA MET A 186 -19.95 -3.27 13.16
C MET A 186 -20.47 -2.42 11.99
N ASP A 187 -21.75 -2.56 11.64
CA ASP A 187 -22.34 -1.87 10.49
C ASP A 187 -22.39 -0.35 10.66
N ARG A 188 -22.42 0.14 11.90
CA ARG A 188 -22.34 1.58 12.19
C ARG A 188 -20.93 2.10 11.95
N VAL A 189 -19.90 1.36 12.39
CA VAL A 189 -18.49 1.73 12.22
C VAL A 189 -18.11 1.73 10.74
N ILE A 190 -18.43 0.66 10.02
CA ILE A 190 -18.13 0.52 8.58
C ILE A 190 -18.76 1.65 7.76
N ARG A 191 -20.05 1.95 7.96
CA ARG A 191 -20.72 3.05 7.26
C ARG A 191 -20.09 4.42 7.56
N ARG A 192 -19.74 4.68 8.82
CA ARG A 192 -19.08 5.95 9.22
C ARG A 192 -17.65 6.07 8.71
N ALA A 193 -16.97 4.95 8.50
CA ALA A 193 -15.66 4.92 7.86
C ALA A 193 -15.75 5.10 6.33
N GLU A 194 -16.96 5.27 5.77
CA GLU A 194 -17.25 5.36 4.34
C GLU A 194 -16.79 4.10 3.60
N LEU A 195 -16.91 2.96 4.27
CA LEU A 195 -16.59 1.64 3.75
C LEU A 195 -17.88 0.88 3.42
N GLY A 196 -17.81 -0.01 2.43
CA GLY A 196 -18.91 -0.89 2.03
C GLY A 196 -19.56 -0.55 0.68
N ASP A 197 -19.32 0.65 0.16
CA ASP A 197 -19.72 1.01 -1.21
C ASP A 197 -18.59 0.64 -2.18
N MET A 198 -18.83 -0.34 -3.06
CA MET A 198 -17.82 -0.93 -3.98
C MET A 198 -17.35 -0.01 -5.12
N THR A 199 -17.43 1.31 -4.95
CA THR A 199 -17.11 2.26 -6.01
C THR A 199 -15.61 2.34 -6.31
N SER A 200 -14.76 2.11 -5.30
CA SER A 200 -13.30 2.10 -5.47
C SER A 200 -12.58 1.30 -4.37
N GLU A 201 -11.37 0.86 -4.67
CA GLU A 201 -10.43 0.43 -3.63
C GLU A 201 -9.90 1.64 -2.87
N MET A 202 -9.65 1.47 -1.58
CA MET A 202 -9.17 2.52 -0.70
C MET A 202 -8.29 1.90 0.37
N VAL A 203 -7.15 2.52 0.65
CA VAL A 203 -6.33 2.23 1.84
C VAL A 203 -5.85 3.56 2.38
N GLU A 204 -6.28 3.89 3.59
CA GLU A 204 -5.90 5.12 4.24
C GLU A 204 -5.53 4.88 5.70
N SER A 205 -4.55 5.64 6.16
CA SER A 205 -4.18 5.69 7.56
C SER A 205 -3.84 7.13 7.92
N TYR A 206 -4.46 7.64 8.97
CA TYR A 206 -4.23 9.02 9.41
C TYR A 206 -4.51 9.17 10.91
N VAL A 207 -3.88 10.18 11.51
CA VAL A 207 -4.14 10.55 12.90
C VAL A 207 -5.11 11.72 12.91
N SER A 208 -6.16 11.61 13.73
CA SER A 208 -7.13 12.68 13.92
C SER A 208 -7.38 12.89 15.40
N ARG A 209 -7.56 14.15 15.80
CA ARG A 209 -7.97 14.49 17.16
C ARG A 209 -9.49 14.42 17.25
N THR A 210 -10.03 13.55 18.08
CA THR A 210 -11.48 13.29 18.12
C THR A 210 -11.93 12.95 19.55
N LYS A 211 -13.13 13.38 19.91
CA LYS A 211 -13.84 12.96 21.13
C LYS A 211 -14.69 11.74 20.79
N SER A 212 -14.49 10.62 21.48
CA SER A 212 -15.20 9.37 21.20
C SER A 212 -15.26 8.45 22.42
N VAL A 213 -16.09 7.41 22.37
CA VAL A 213 -16.11 6.35 23.38
C VAL A 213 -14.74 5.65 23.49
N TYR A 214 -14.02 5.52 22.38
CA TYR A 214 -12.66 4.91 22.34
C TYR A 214 -11.57 5.82 22.91
N THR A 215 -11.88 7.09 23.13
CA THR A 215 -11.05 8.07 23.85
C THR A 215 -11.65 8.43 25.21
N GLY A 216 -12.54 7.59 25.75
CA GLY A 216 -13.17 7.80 27.06
C GLY A 216 -13.95 9.11 27.17
N GLY A 217 -14.51 9.59 26.06
CA GLY A 217 -15.23 10.86 25.99
C GLY A 217 -14.34 12.10 26.01
N GLN A 218 -13.01 11.95 25.92
CA GLN A 218 -12.05 13.05 25.91
C GLN A 218 -11.57 13.34 24.49
N LEU A 219 -11.23 14.61 24.22
CA LEU A 219 -10.61 15.00 22.97
C LEU A 219 -9.15 14.52 22.97
N ALA A 220 -8.84 13.49 22.17
CA ALA A 220 -7.51 12.89 22.12
C ALA A 220 -7.11 12.51 20.69
N ASP A 221 -5.81 12.34 20.46
CA ASP A 221 -5.28 11.86 19.18
C ASP A 221 -5.61 10.37 19.02
N MET A 222 -6.24 10.02 17.90
CA MET A 222 -6.63 8.66 17.54
C MET A 222 -6.13 8.36 16.14
N LEU A 223 -5.36 7.28 16.01
CA LEU A 223 -4.98 6.74 14.72
C LEU A 223 -6.17 5.96 14.15
N LYS A 224 -6.52 6.29 12.92
CA LYS A 224 -7.57 5.64 12.13
C LYS A 224 -6.92 4.98 10.93
N PHE A 225 -7.30 3.75 10.68
CA PHE A 225 -6.98 3.04 9.46
C PHE A 225 -8.26 2.49 8.85
N ARG A 226 -8.39 2.63 7.54
CA ARG A 226 -9.50 2.09 6.76
C ARG A 226 -8.98 1.49 5.47
N ALA A 227 -9.47 0.31 5.14
CA ALA A 227 -9.14 -0.39 3.92
C ALA A 227 -10.38 -1.04 3.31
N GLN A 228 -10.49 -0.91 1.99
CA GLN A 228 -11.45 -1.61 1.15
C GLN A 228 -10.69 -2.11 -0.08
N LEU A 229 -10.58 -3.42 -0.23
CA LEU A 229 -9.77 -4.06 -1.24
C LEU A 229 -10.56 -5.14 -1.97
N LEU A 230 -10.49 -5.16 -3.30
CA LEU A 230 -11.07 -6.21 -4.12
C LEU A 230 -9.99 -7.23 -4.45
N THR A 231 -9.86 -8.22 -3.57
CA THR A 231 -8.78 -9.20 -3.67
C THR A 231 -9.09 -10.29 -4.71
N PRO A 232 -8.10 -10.73 -5.52
CA PRO A 232 -8.25 -11.78 -6.53
C PRO A 232 -8.21 -13.20 -5.93
N PHE A 233 -8.64 -13.35 -4.68
CA PHE A 233 -8.62 -14.61 -3.95
C PHE A 233 -10.03 -15.00 -3.51
N LYS A 234 -10.25 -16.31 -3.40
CA LYS A 234 -11.48 -16.84 -2.80
C LYS A 234 -11.50 -16.52 -1.30
N ARG A 235 -12.69 -16.23 -0.78
CA ARG A 235 -12.94 -15.96 0.63
C ARG A 235 -12.27 -16.99 1.55
N ASN A 236 -12.45 -18.28 1.26
CA ASN A 236 -11.89 -19.36 2.08
C ASN A 236 -10.36 -19.39 2.08
N THR A 237 -9.69 -18.95 1.00
CA THR A 237 -8.23 -18.88 0.95
C THR A 237 -7.72 -17.75 1.85
N LEU A 238 -8.38 -16.58 1.80
CA LEU A 238 -8.09 -15.44 2.69
C LEU A 238 -8.34 -15.78 4.16
N GLU A 239 -9.49 -16.39 4.46
CA GLU A 239 -9.87 -16.81 5.80
C GLU A 239 -8.84 -17.80 6.39
N LYS A 240 -8.42 -18.80 5.60
CA LYS A 240 -7.36 -19.73 6.02
C LYS A 240 -6.02 -19.03 6.23
N ALA A 241 -5.67 -18.07 5.38
CA ALA A 241 -4.42 -17.33 5.51
C ALA A 241 -4.41 -16.47 6.79
N LEU A 242 -5.49 -15.73 7.04
CA LEU A 242 -5.69 -14.92 8.24
C LEU A 242 -5.58 -15.77 9.50
N TRP A 243 -6.35 -16.85 9.57
CA TRP A 243 -6.34 -17.73 10.74
C TRP A 243 -5.04 -18.52 10.90
N GLY A 244 -4.44 -18.96 9.80
CA GLY A 244 -3.12 -19.60 9.83
C GLY A 244 -2.04 -18.63 10.35
N GLY A 245 -2.15 -17.34 10.02
CA GLY A 245 -1.32 -16.29 10.58
C GLY A 245 -1.48 -16.19 12.10
N VAL A 246 -2.73 -16.14 12.58
CA VAL A 246 -3.04 -16.10 14.02
C VAL A 246 -2.51 -17.34 14.75
N GLU A 247 -2.74 -18.54 14.23
CA GLU A 247 -2.25 -19.78 14.84
C GLU A 247 -0.71 -19.84 14.85
N SER A 248 -0.06 -19.47 13.75
CA SER A 248 1.41 -19.46 13.64
C SER A 248 2.07 -18.44 14.59
N GLY A 249 1.37 -17.35 14.91
CA GLY A 249 1.78 -16.36 15.92
C GLY A 249 1.56 -16.81 17.37
N GLY A 250 1.45 -18.12 17.63
CA GLY A 250 1.19 -18.64 18.97
C GLY A 250 -0.22 -18.36 19.48
N GLY A 251 -1.16 -18.07 18.57
CA GLY A 251 -2.56 -17.87 18.91
C GLY A 251 -3.23 -19.16 19.31
N VAL A 252 -3.74 -19.17 20.52
CA VAL A 252 -4.59 -20.25 21.01
C VAL A 252 -5.99 -20.02 20.46
N THR A 253 -6.35 -20.83 19.46
CA THR A 253 -7.69 -20.82 18.89
C THR A 253 -8.59 -21.75 19.70
N LEU A 254 -9.67 -21.20 20.21
CA LEU A 254 -10.80 -21.95 20.74
C LEU A 254 -11.89 -22.01 19.66
N ARG A 255 -12.21 -23.23 19.26
CA ARG A 255 -13.40 -23.53 18.46
C ARG A 255 -14.49 -24.03 19.40
N GLN A 256 -15.74 -23.81 19.03
CA GLN A 256 -16.91 -24.20 19.83
C GLN A 256 -16.88 -25.69 20.24
N ASP A 257 -16.15 -26.53 19.49
CA ASP A 257 -16.03 -27.97 19.71
C ASP A 257 -14.74 -28.43 20.47
N GLN A 258 -13.88 -27.50 20.95
CA GLN A 258 -12.58 -27.84 21.56
C GLN A 258 -12.35 -27.12 22.90
N ASN A 259 -12.67 -27.80 24.01
CA ASN A 259 -12.60 -27.30 25.39
C ASN A 259 -11.24 -27.56 26.10
N ASN A 260 -10.11 -27.39 25.40
CA ASN A 260 -8.78 -27.76 25.94
C ASN A 260 -7.88 -26.57 26.32
N CYS A 261 -8.42 -25.41 26.69
CA CYS A 261 -7.60 -24.32 27.25
C CYS A 261 -8.03 -23.91 28.64
N ASP A 262 -7.02 -23.59 29.46
CA ASP A 262 -7.18 -23.05 30.82
C ASP A 262 -7.88 -21.67 30.85
N ILE A 263 -8.07 -21.03 29.68
CA ILE A 263 -8.79 -19.77 29.53
C ILE A 263 -10.22 -20.07 29.03
N VAL A 264 -11.20 -19.98 29.93
CA VAL A 264 -12.62 -20.09 29.60
C VAL A 264 -13.13 -18.72 29.14
N LEU A 265 -13.24 -18.53 27.83
CA LEU A 265 -13.79 -17.31 27.23
C LEU A 265 -15.27 -17.49 26.85
N PRO A 266 -16.07 -16.42 26.86
CA PRO A 266 -17.42 -16.47 26.31
C PRO A 266 -17.35 -16.69 24.79
N VAL A 267 -17.57 -17.94 24.35
CA VAL A 267 -17.74 -18.33 22.94
C VAL A 267 -19.24 -18.29 22.62
N ASP A 268 -19.87 -17.13 22.76
CA ASP A 268 -21.31 -16.95 22.62
C ASP A 268 -21.77 -17.17 21.16
N VAL A 269 -22.16 -16.10 20.44
CA VAL A 269 -22.58 -16.19 19.02
C VAL A 269 -21.37 -16.34 18.05
N SER A 270 -20.15 -16.27 18.57
CA SER A 270 -18.93 -16.37 17.75
C SER A 270 -18.64 -17.81 17.30
N SER A 271 -18.36 -18.00 16.02
CA SER A 271 -17.97 -19.30 15.45
C SER A 271 -16.56 -19.73 15.83
N ARG A 272 -15.68 -18.75 16.10
CA ARG A 272 -14.28 -18.99 16.42
C ARG A 272 -13.72 -17.86 17.27
N VAL A 273 -12.88 -18.21 18.25
CA VAL A 273 -12.18 -17.24 19.11
C VAL A 273 -10.70 -17.57 19.12
N ALA A 274 -9.85 -16.55 19.14
CA ALA A 274 -8.42 -16.73 19.41
C ALA A 274 -7.91 -15.71 20.42
N VAL A 275 -6.95 -16.16 21.21
CA VAL A 275 -6.18 -15.31 22.11
C VAL A 275 -4.70 -15.47 21.87
N GLN A 276 -4.00 -14.34 21.95
CA GLN A 276 -2.55 -14.28 21.74
C GLN A 276 -1.92 -13.39 22.81
N LYS A 277 -0.72 -13.80 23.22
CA LYS A 277 0.19 -12.97 24.00
C LYS A 277 1.59 -13.11 23.41
N TYR A 278 2.19 -12.00 23.00
CA TYR A 278 3.51 -12.02 22.39
C TYR A 278 4.27 -10.72 22.64
N GLU A 279 5.59 -10.82 22.52
CA GLU A 279 6.50 -9.68 22.52
C GLU A 279 6.88 -9.34 21.09
N ILE A 280 6.89 -8.04 20.82
CA ILE A 280 7.18 -7.47 19.51
C ILE A 280 8.16 -6.31 19.71
N SER A 281 9.18 -6.31 18.86
CA SER A 281 10.13 -5.22 18.74
C SER A 281 9.82 -4.44 17.46
N ILE A 282 9.54 -3.14 17.61
CA ILE A 282 9.31 -2.23 16.49
C ILE A 282 10.25 -1.04 16.64
N ASP A 283 11.14 -0.87 15.67
CA ASP A 283 12.22 0.12 15.74
C ASP A 283 13.02 -0.04 17.05
N ASN A 284 12.96 0.96 17.94
CA ASN A 284 13.64 0.96 19.23
C ASN A 284 12.69 0.64 20.41
N TYR A 285 11.47 0.22 20.13
CA TYR A 285 10.46 -0.05 21.14
C TYR A 285 10.20 -1.55 21.27
N THR A 286 10.11 -2.01 22.51
CA THR A 286 9.62 -3.34 22.85
C THR A 286 8.26 -3.20 23.53
N CYS A 287 7.31 -4.03 23.12
CA CYS A 287 6.00 -4.08 23.76
C CYS A 287 5.49 -5.50 23.89
N THR A 288 4.73 -5.71 24.97
CA THR A 288 3.92 -6.91 25.16
C THR A 288 2.55 -6.64 24.57
N MET A 289 2.14 -7.46 23.60
CA MET A 289 0.82 -7.41 22.99
C MET A 289 -0.04 -8.55 23.47
N ARG A 290 -1.29 -8.20 23.79
CA ARG A 290 -2.38 -9.14 24.05
C ARG A 290 -3.46 -8.90 23.01
N MET A 291 -3.97 -9.95 22.39
CA MET A 291 -5.03 -9.87 21.39
C MET A 291 -6.14 -10.86 21.72
N VAL A 292 -7.38 -10.42 21.54
CA VAL A 292 -8.56 -11.29 21.40
C VAL A 292 -9.16 -11.04 20.03
N MET A 293 -9.43 -12.10 19.29
CA MET A 293 -10.10 -12.06 18.01
C MET A 293 -11.30 -13.00 18.03
N LYS A 294 -12.44 -12.56 17.50
CA LYS A 294 -13.61 -13.38 17.28
C LYS A 294 -14.05 -13.32 15.83
N GLU A 295 -14.60 -14.42 15.35
CA GLU A 295 -15.25 -14.49 14.05
C GLU A 295 -16.73 -14.83 14.18
N PHE A 296 -17.51 -14.18 13.33
CA PHE A 296 -18.95 -14.30 13.23
C PHE A 296 -19.30 -14.61 11.78
N ILE A 297 -20.03 -15.69 11.56
CA ILE A 297 -20.46 -16.10 10.23
C ILE A 297 -21.84 -15.50 9.97
N GLU A 298 -21.93 -14.64 8.97
CA GLU A 298 -23.20 -14.07 8.50
C GLU A 298 -23.57 -14.65 7.13
N ASN A 299 -24.82 -14.47 6.71
CA ASN A 299 -25.35 -15.06 5.48
C ASN A 299 -24.55 -14.67 4.22
N HIS A 300 -23.97 -13.47 4.18
CA HIS A 300 -23.33 -12.90 3.00
C HIS A 300 -21.85 -12.52 3.21
N ARG A 301 -21.34 -12.60 4.44
CA ARG A 301 -19.96 -12.21 4.78
C ARG A 301 -19.48 -12.97 6.00
N VAL A 302 -18.17 -13.05 6.16
CA VAL A 302 -17.54 -13.50 7.41
C VAL A 302 -16.96 -12.27 8.07
N VAL A 303 -17.37 -12.02 9.31
CA VAL A 303 -16.94 -10.85 10.08
C VAL A 303 -15.88 -11.28 11.08
N GLN A 304 -14.80 -10.51 11.16
CA GLN A 304 -13.77 -10.63 12.17
C GLN A 304 -13.70 -9.36 12.99
N VAL A 305 -13.74 -9.48 14.30
CA VAL A 305 -13.60 -8.36 15.24
C VAL A 305 -12.50 -8.70 16.22
N TRP A 306 -11.61 -7.75 16.48
CA TRP A 306 -10.52 -7.96 17.41
C TRP A 306 -10.27 -6.75 18.29
N LYS A 307 -9.72 -7.04 19.46
CA LYS A 307 -9.19 -6.06 20.38
C LYS A 307 -7.75 -6.42 20.66
N MET A 308 -6.88 -5.42 20.67
CA MET A 308 -5.48 -5.59 21.03
C MET A 308 -5.08 -4.54 22.05
N LEU A 309 -4.30 -4.98 23.04
CA LEU A 309 -3.70 -4.14 24.06
C LEU A 309 -2.19 -4.30 23.95
N ALA A 310 -1.48 -3.22 23.62
CA ALA A 310 -0.03 -3.21 23.67
C ALA A 310 0.45 -2.40 24.88
N GLU A 311 1.29 -3.01 25.70
CA GLU A 311 1.93 -2.38 26.85
C GLU A 311 3.40 -2.14 26.52
N TRP A 312 3.78 -0.86 26.51
CA TRP A 312 5.11 -0.41 26.09
C TRP A 312 5.97 -0.22 27.33
N GLN A 313 7.15 -0.85 27.36
CA GLN A 313 8.06 -0.74 28.51
C GLN A 313 8.53 0.70 28.73
N LYS A 314 8.85 1.39 27.62
CA LYS A 314 9.29 2.78 27.62
C LYS A 314 9.10 3.38 26.22
N VAL A 315 8.62 4.62 26.15
CA VAL A 315 8.47 5.36 24.90
C VAL A 315 9.14 6.73 25.07
N GLY A 316 10.35 6.88 24.54
CA GLY A 316 11.16 8.07 24.82
C GLY A 316 11.47 8.19 26.31
N ALA A 317 11.00 9.25 26.95
CA ALA A 317 11.11 9.44 28.41
C ALA A 317 9.85 8.97 29.19
N VAL A 318 8.81 8.52 28.49
CA VAL A 318 7.49 8.20 29.08
C VAL A 318 7.41 6.71 29.42
N HIS A 319 6.87 6.42 30.61
CA HIS A 319 6.62 5.07 31.11
C HIS A 319 5.12 4.77 31.10
N ASN A 320 4.77 3.49 31.31
CA ASN A 320 3.37 3.04 31.44
C ASN A 320 2.47 3.45 30.26
N VAL A 321 3.06 3.48 29.06
CA VAL A 321 2.31 3.77 27.85
C VAL A 321 1.57 2.50 27.44
N LYS A 322 0.28 2.63 27.15
CA LYS A 322 -0.53 1.55 26.56
C LYS A 322 -1.17 2.04 25.27
N THR A 323 -1.27 1.18 24.27
CA THR A 323 -2.10 1.44 23.09
C THR A 323 -3.24 0.44 23.05
N HIS A 324 -4.45 0.98 22.89
CA HIS A 324 -5.67 0.21 22.72
C HIS A 324 -6.03 0.22 21.24
N GLU A 325 -6.04 -0.96 20.63
CA GLU A 325 -6.48 -1.17 19.26
C GLU A 325 -7.84 -1.86 19.25
N TYR A 326 -8.74 -1.32 18.45
CA TYR A 326 -10.07 -1.83 18.17
C TYR A 326 -10.18 -2.05 16.67
N GLY A 327 -10.54 -3.26 16.26
CA GLY A 327 -10.48 -3.68 14.88
C GLY A 327 -11.74 -4.38 14.41
N TRP A 328 -12.15 -4.02 13.21
CA TRP A 328 -13.30 -4.56 12.51
C TRP A 328 -12.88 -4.96 11.11
N GLY A 329 -13.32 -6.12 10.66
CA GLY A 329 -13.13 -6.53 9.28
C GLY A 329 -14.20 -7.49 8.82
N TYR A 330 -14.40 -7.55 7.51
CA TYR A 330 -15.20 -8.60 6.93
C TYR A 330 -14.71 -9.00 5.54
N LEU A 331 -15.01 -10.25 5.20
CA LEU A 331 -14.75 -10.83 3.90
C LEU A 331 -16.08 -11.17 3.23
N GLN A 332 -16.35 -10.55 2.09
CA GLN A 332 -17.57 -10.76 1.32
C GLN A 332 -17.24 -11.27 -0.10
N PRO A 333 -17.76 -12.44 -0.51
CA PRO A 333 -17.55 -12.92 -1.87
C PRO A 333 -18.33 -12.05 -2.86
N VAL A 334 -17.62 -11.50 -3.86
CA VAL A 334 -18.23 -10.72 -4.97
C VAL A 334 -18.41 -11.60 -6.21
N GLY A 335 -17.67 -12.71 -6.28
CA GLY A 335 -17.78 -13.70 -7.34
C GLY A 335 -17.14 -15.03 -6.93
N LYS A 336 -16.91 -15.92 -7.91
CA LYS A 336 -16.36 -17.26 -7.64
C LYS A 336 -14.89 -17.27 -7.20
N LYS A 337 -14.14 -16.20 -7.48
CA LYS A 337 -12.69 -16.10 -7.27
C LYS A 337 -12.25 -14.78 -6.64
N THR A 338 -13.19 -13.89 -6.33
CA THR A 338 -12.90 -12.52 -5.91
C THR A 338 -13.65 -12.23 -4.62
N THR A 339 -12.97 -11.58 -3.68
CA THR A 339 -13.51 -11.27 -2.36
C THR A 339 -13.24 -9.82 -2.05
N LEU A 340 -14.29 -9.11 -1.64
CA LEU A 340 -14.19 -7.80 -1.02
C LEU A 340 -13.67 -8.01 0.41
N SER A 341 -12.53 -7.41 0.71
CA SER A 341 -11.96 -7.34 2.04
C SER A 341 -12.12 -5.93 2.56
N VAL A 342 -12.77 -5.77 3.70
CA VAL A 342 -12.92 -4.48 4.37
C VAL A 342 -12.31 -4.57 5.75
N GLY A 343 -11.59 -3.53 6.14
CA GLY A 343 -10.96 -3.40 7.44
C GLY A 343 -11.03 -1.97 7.98
N CYS A 344 -11.31 -1.83 9.26
CA CYS A 344 -11.25 -0.58 9.99
C CYS A 344 -10.53 -0.82 11.32
N ILE A 345 -9.57 0.04 11.64
CA ILE A 345 -8.81 -0.04 12.89
C ILE A 345 -8.76 1.34 13.54
N LEU A 346 -9.05 1.37 14.83
CA LEU A 346 -8.91 2.55 15.68
C LEU A 346 -7.87 2.26 16.76
N VAL A 347 -6.93 3.18 16.94
CA VAL A 347 -5.86 3.03 17.95
C VAL A 347 -5.78 4.28 18.81
N THR A 348 -5.83 4.09 20.13
CA THR A 348 -5.72 5.17 21.11
C THR A 348 -4.59 4.91 22.11
N PRO A 349 -3.57 5.79 22.18
CA PRO A 349 -2.53 5.73 23.20
C PRO A 349 -3.04 6.31 24.54
N THR A 350 -2.60 5.72 25.64
CA THR A 350 -2.81 6.20 27.02
C THR A 350 -1.50 6.16 27.79
N ILE A 351 -1.35 7.06 28.77
CA ILE A 351 -0.22 7.13 29.70
C ILE A 351 -0.82 7.02 31.11
N ASP A 352 -0.37 6.05 31.90
CA ASP A 352 -0.92 5.80 33.25
C ASP A 352 -2.46 5.63 33.26
N GLY A 353 -3.02 5.12 32.17
CA GLY A 353 -4.47 4.95 31.98
C GLY A 353 -5.23 6.24 31.63
N LEU A 354 -4.53 7.35 31.42
CA LEU A 354 -5.10 8.64 31.01
C LEU A 354 -4.78 8.96 29.55
N PHE A 355 -5.70 9.66 28.87
CA PHE A 355 -5.45 10.15 27.52
C PHE A 355 -4.46 11.33 27.57
N PRO A 356 -3.40 11.32 26.74
CA PRO A 356 -2.45 12.42 26.68
C PRO A 356 -3.17 13.72 26.29
N ARG A 357 -3.18 14.71 27.19
CA ARG A 357 -3.79 16.02 26.93
C ARG A 357 -2.90 16.91 26.07
N ASP A 358 -1.59 16.71 26.18
CA ASP A 358 -0.57 17.50 25.49
C ASP A 358 -0.05 16.81 24.24
N ASN A 359 0.50 17.62 23.35
CA ASN A 359 1.16 17.25 22.10
C ASN A 359 2.50 16.53 22.36
N CYS A 360 2.46 15.38 23.04
CA CYS A 360 3.66 14.63 23.42
C CYS A 360 4.34 14.05 22.17
N GLU A 361 5.54 14.55 21.84
CA GLU A 361 6.30 14.07 20.68
C GLU A 361 6.60 12.58 20.74
N SER A 362 6.83 12.02 21.94
CA SER A 362 7.06 10.58 22.12
C SER A 362 5.82 9.77 21.75
N ILE A 363 4.62 10.24 22.11
CA ILE A 363 3.36 9.58 21.73
C ILE A 363 3.10 9.75 20.23
N LYS A 364 3.41 10.91 19.63
CA LYS A 364 3.31 11.07 18.17
C LYS A 364 4.22 10.12 17.41
N SER A 365 5.47 10.02 17.84
CA SER A 365 6.43 9.08 17.27
C SER A 365 5.91 7.65 17.39
N LEU A 366 5.38 7.27 18.56
CA LEU A 366 4.76 5.97 18.76
C LEU A 366 3.58 5.74 17.83
N THR A 367 2.66 6.70 17.70
CA THR A 367 1.50 6.61 16.82
C THR A 367 1.91 6.43 15.36
N ASN A 368 2.96 7.15 14.91
CA ASN A 368 3.52 6.97 13.56
C ASN A 368 4.15 5.57 13.38
N THR A 369 4.86 5.07 14.39
CA THR A 369 5.39 3.69 14.38
C THR A 369 4.24 2.67 14.36
N TYR A 370 3.16 2.90 15.11
CA TYR A 370 1.98 2.04 15.12
C TYR A 370 1.24 2.07 13.77
N GLN A 371 1.15 3.24 13.13
CA GLN A 371 0.60 3.40 11.78
C GLN A 371 1.37 2.54 10.77
N LYS A 372 2.70 2.59 10.80
CA LYS A 372 3.57 1.72 9.99
C LYS A 372 3.31 0.24 10.27
N MET A 373 3.13 -0.13 11.55
CA MET A 373 2.78 -1.49 11.93
C MET A 373 1.42 -1.95 11.38
N VAL A 374 0.39 -1.10 11.37
CA VAL A 374 -0.91 -1.46 10.78
C VAL A 374 -0.75 -1.77 9.29
N LEU A 375 -0.04 -0.92 8.55
CA LEU A 375 0.23 -1.13 7.12
C LEU A 375 1.05 -2.40 6.86
N SER A 376 2.07 -2.66 7.69
CA SER A 376 2.88 -3.89 7.59
C SER A 376 2.03 -5.16 7.79
N ARG A 377 1.07 -5.15 8.71
CA ARG A 377 0.13 -6.27 8.93
C ARG A 377 -0.75 -6.54 7.71
N LEU A 378 -1.19 -5.49 7.01
CA LEU A 378 -1.94 -5.65 5.76
C LEU A 378 -1.10 -6.38 4.70
N GLN A 379 0.15 -5.96 4.51
CA GLN A 379 1.08 -6.60 3.57
C GLN A 379 1.38 -8.04 3.97
N GLN A 380 1.57 -8.29 5.27
CA GLN A 380 1.81 -9.64 5.78
C GLN A 380 0.64 -10.57 5.48
N LEU A 381 -0.61 -10.09 5.63
CA LEU A 381 -1.80 -10.86 5.30
C LEU A 381 -1.87 -11.19 3.80
N GLU A 382 -1.49 -10.25 2.93
CA GLU A 382 -1.40 -10.49 1.49
C GLU A 382 -0.37 -11.59 1.16
N ASN A 383 0.83 -11.50 1.75
CA ASN A 383 1.89 -12.50 1.57
C ASN A 383 1.43 -13.88 2.07
N GLN A 384 0.82 -13.95 3.25
CA GLN A 384 0.25 -15.18 3.80
C GLN A 384 -0.85 -15.77 2.90
N THR A 385 -1.64 -14.92 2.25
CA THR A 385 -2.67 -15.34 1.30
C THR A 385 -2.07 -15.96 0.05
N MET A 386 -0.99 -15.37 -0.47
CA MET A 386 -0.24 -15.90 -1.60
C MET A 386 0.38 -17.26 -1.26
N ASP A 387 1.02 -17.38 -0.10
CA ASP A 387 1.59 -18.64 0.38
C ASP A 387 0.52 -19.72 0.57
N GLN A 388 -0.64 -19.33 1.10
CA GLN A 388 -1.77 -20.24 1.26
C GLN A 388 -2.30 -20.73 -0.09
N LEU A 389 -2.40 -19.84 -1.09
CA LEU A 389 -2.80 -20.22 -2.45
C LEU A 389 -1.82 -21.20 -3.09
N VAL A 390 -0.51 -20.97 -2.92
CA VAL A 390 0.53 -21.89 -3.43
C VAL A 390 0.40 -23.26 -2.77
N ARG A 391 0.21 -23.31 -1.45
CA ARG A 391 -0.01 -24.57 -0.72
C ARG A 391 -1.25 -25.32 -1.22
N GLU A 392 -2.36 -24.63 -1.43
CA GLU A 392 -3.60 -25.22 -1.95
C GLU A 392 -3.39 -25.81 -3.36
N LYS A 393 -2.71 -25.08 -4.26
CA LYS A 393 -2.40 -25.58 -5.61
C LYS A 393 -1.47 -26.80 -5.59
N SER A 394 -0.41 -26.76 -4.79
CA SER A 394 0.50 -27.89 -4.64
C SER A 394 -0.23 -29.13 -4.11
N SER A 395 -1.08 -28.97 -3.08
CA SER A 395 -1.87 -30.07 -2.54
C SER A 395 -2.82 -30.70 -3.57
N ALA A 396 -3.43 -29.89 -4.44
CA ALA A 396 -4.29 -30.37 -5.51
C ALA A 396 -3.52 -31.12 -6.61
N ALA A 397 -2.28 -30.69 -6.91
CA ALA A 397 -1.43 -31.36 -7.89
C ALA A 397 -0.95 -32.74 -7.40
N PHE A 398 -0.62 -32.87 -6.11
CA PHE A 398 -0.17 -34.15 -5.53
C PHE A 398 -1.32 -35.08 -5.14
N GLY A 399 -2.50 -34.56 -4.76
CA GLY A 399 -3.70 -35.34 -4.44
C GLY A 399 -4.38 -35.98 -5.66
N GLY A 400 -4.08 -35.51 -6.88
CA GLY A 400 -4.56 -36.09 -8.14
C GLY A 400 -3.78 -37.33 -8.61
N SER A 401 -2.69 -37.70 -7.94
CA SER A 401 -1.84 -38.85 -8.26
C SER A 401 -2.11 -40.05 -7.34
N SER A 402 -3.37 -40.33 -7.03
CA SER A 402 -3.76 -41.62 -6.45
C SER A 402 -3.93 -42.61 -7.59
N TYR A 403 -2.87 -43.35 -7.86
CA TYR A 403 -2.89 -44.51 -8.75
C TYR A 403 -4.02 -45.45 -8.33
N GLN A 404 -4.99 -45.64 -9.21
CA GLN A 404 -5.75 -46.89 -9.27
C GLN A 404 -4.76 -47.98 -9.67
N VAL A 405 -4.13 -48.64 -8.70
CA VAL A 405 -3.57 -49.96 -8.92
C VAL A 405 -4.70 -50.94 -8.65
N LEU A 406 -5.24 -51.47 -9.74
CA LEU A 406 -6.06 -52.67 -9.76
C LEU A 406 -5.33 -53.79 -9.02
N SER A 407 -6.02 -54.42 -8.06
CA SER A 407 -5.77 -55.79 -7.64
C SER A 407 -7.10 -56.49 -7.45
#